data_AF-A0A7G4RG80-F1
#
_entry.id   AF-A0A7G4RG80-F1
#
_cell.length_a   1.000
_cell.length_b   1.000
_cell.length_c   1.000
_cell.angle_alpha   90.00
_cell.angle_beta   90.00
_cell.angle_gamma   90.00
#
_symmetry.space_group_name_H-M   'P 1'
#
loop_
_entity.id
_entity.type
_entity.pdbx_description
1 polymer ?
#
loop_
_entity_poly.entity_id
_entity_poly.type
_entity_poly.pdbx_seq_one_letter_code
_entity_poly.pdbx_strand_id
1 'polypeptide(L)' 'MRQGNKQSYTQAVVLIHNPFFQLIEFVNSGDKKRIVLFLDQITNHQLRLLHLKISQNSI' A
#
# COMPACT_ATOMS: atom_id res chain seq x y z
N MET A 1 9.19 9.53 -28.73
CA MET A 1 9.60 9.09 -27.38
C MET A 1 8.91 9.97 -26.35
N ARG A 2 7.79 9.52 -25.76
CA ARG A 2 7.11 10.30 -24.70
C ARG A 2 7.96 10.20 -23.44
N GLN A 3 8.72 11.25 -23.11
CA GLN A 3 9.39 11.35 -21.81
C GLN A 3 8.29 11.28 -20.75
N GLY A 4 8.22 10.15 -20.03
CA GLY A 4 7.32 10.00 -18.91
C GLY A 4 7.59 11.13 -17.94
N ASN A 5 6.54 11.85 -17.54
CA ASN A 5 6.64 13.02 -16.67
C ASN A 5 7.16 12.57 -15.30
N LYS A 6 8.49 12.61 -15.10
CA LYS A 6 9.15 12.16 -13.88
C LYS A 6 9.04 13.28 -12.85
N GLN A 7 8.15 13.09 -11.88
CA GLN A 7 7.99 14.01 -10.77
C GLN A 7 8.77 13.46 -9.57
N SER A 8 9.68 14.27 -9.03
CA SER A 8 10.48 13.92 -7.87
C SER A 8 9.85 14.46 -6.59
N TYR A 9 9.92 13.69 -5.52
CA TYR A 9 9.38 14.04 -4.21
C TYR A 9 10.50 13.94 -3.18
N THR A 10 10.52 14.85 -2.19
CA THR A 10 11.57 14.91 -1.17
C THR A 10 11.37 13.91 -0.06
N GLN A 11 10.12 13.51 0.20
CA GLN A 11 9.79 12.57 1.25
C GLN A 11 8.71 11.59 0.81
N ALA A 12 8.83 10.34 1.27
CA ALA A 12 7.81 9.31 1.16
C ALA A 12 7.44 8.82 2.57
N VAL A 13 6.16 8.90 2.92
CA VAL A 13 5.62 8.46 4.22
C VAL A 13 4.60 7.37 3.98
N VAL A 14 4.77 6.22 4.64
CA VAL A 14 3.76 5.16 4.65
C VAL A 14 2.71 5.52 5.69
N LEU A 15 1.50 5.87 5.22
CA LEU A 15 0.38 6.23 6.10
C LEU A 15 -0.38 5.00 6.58
N ILE A 16 -0.56 4.01 5.71
CA ILE A 16 -1.24 2.76 6.02
C ILE A 16 -0.42 1.62 5.44
N HIS A 17 -0.16 0.61 6.26
CA HIS A 17 0.48 -0.62 5.84
C HIS A 17 -0.44 -1.79 6.20
N ASN A 18 -0.94 -2.49 5.19
CA ASN A 18 -1.74 -3.69 5.35
C ASN A 18 -1.21 -4.78 4.38
N PRO A 19 -1.32 -6.07 4.74
CA PRO A 19 -1.09 -7.19 3.81
C PRO A 19 -1.68 -7.04 2.40
N PHE A 20 -2.81 -6.34 2.22
CA PHE A 20 -3.46 -6.16 0.91
C PHE A 20 -2.95 -4.93 0.15
N PHE A 21 -2.62 -3.85 0.86
CA PHE A 21 -2.21 -2.60 0.23
C PHE A 21 -1.43 -1.71 1.18
N GLN A 22 -0.67 -0.79 0.60
CA GLN A 22 0.03 0.27 1.31
C GLN A 22 -0.45 1.62 0.77
N LEU A 23 -0.77 2.54 1.67
CA LEU A 23 -1.00 3.94 1.32
C LEU A 23 0.30 4.70 1.57
N ILE A 24 0.85 5.27 0.52
CA ILE A 24 2.08 6.06 0.57
C ILE A 24 1.74 7.50 0.19
N GLU A 25 2.12 8.44 1.04
CA GLU A 25 2.07 9.87 0.74
C GLU A 25 3.47 10.36 0.39
N PHE A 26 3.59 10.87 -0.83
CA PHE A 26 4.76 11.60 -1.27
C PHE A 26 4.55 13.08 -1.02
N VAL A 27 5.49 13.69 -0.31
CA VAL A 27 5.46 15.11 0.04
C VAL A 27 6.59 15.81 -0.69
N ASN A 28 6.26 16.96 -1.26
CA ASN A 28 7.20 17.95 -1.78
C ASN A 28 6.81 19.34 -1.24
N SER A 29 7.69 20.32 -1.35
CA SER A 29 7.62 21.65 -0.70
C SER A 29 6.31 22.43 -0.88
N GLY A 30 5.44 22.04 -1.83
CA GLY A 30 4.09 22.56 -1.98
C GLY A 30 3.05 21.54 -2.45
N ASP A 31 3.46 20.30 -2.76
CA ASP A 31 2.60 19.29 -3.36
C ASP A 31 2.57 18.01 -2.53
N LYS A 32 1.38 17.43 -2.40
CA LYS A 32 1.19 16.12 -1.78
C LYS A 32 0.57 15.19 -2.82
N LYS A 33 1.18 14.03 -3.01
CA LYS A 33 0.64 12.98 -3.86
C LYS A 33 0.46 11.72 -3.05
N ARG A 34 -0.76 11.19 -3.05
CA ARG A 34 -1.07 9.91 -2.42
C ARG A 34 -1.14 8.82 -3.47
N ILE A 35 -0.51 7.70 -3.18
CA ILE A 35 -0.52 6.52 -4.02
C ILE A 35 -0.95 5.33 -3.16
N VAL A 36 -1.88 4.53 -3.69
CA VAL A 36 -2.23 3.24 -3.13
C VAL A 36 -1.47 2.18 -3.90
N LEU A 37 -0.62 1.43 -3.20
CA LEU A 37 0.11 0.29 -3.73
C LEU A 37 -0.61 -0.98 -3.31
N PHE A 38 -1.26 -1.66 -4.26
CA PHE A 38 -1.87 -2.97 -4.01
C PHE A 38 -0.78 -4.04 -4.02
N LEU A 39 -0.73 -4.83 -2.94
CA LEU A 39 0.19 -5.94 -2.80
C LEU A 39 -0.51 -7.20 -3.32
N ASP A 40 -0.31 -7.52 -4.60
CA ASP A 40 -0.93 -8.69 -5.25
C ASP A 40 -0.27 -10.02 -4.81
N GLN A 41 0.82 -9.95 -4.04
CA GLN A 41 1.62 -11.10 -3.58
C GLN A 41 1.10 -11.68 -2.26
N ILE A 42 -0.22 -11.88 -2.14
CA ILE A 42 -0.74 -12.60 -0.97
C ILE A 42 -0.49 -14.08 -1.17
N THR A 43 0.42 -14.61 -0.37
CA THR A 43 0.70 -16.05 -0.39
C THR A 43 -0.51 -16.83 0.12
N ASN A 44 -0.71 -18.05 -0.39
CA ASN A 44 -1.79 -18.95 0.09
C ASN A 44 -1.79 -19.14 1.61
N HIS A 45 -0.61 -19.05 2.23
CA HIS A 45 -0.45 -19.08 3.69
C HIS A 45 -1.11 -17.88 4.38
N GLN A 46 -0.94 -16.66 3.84
CA GLN A 46 -1.57 -15.45 4.38
C GLN A 46 -3.09 -15.45 4.19
N LEU A 47 -3.59 -16.00 3.06
CA LEU A 47 -5.02 -16.24 2.86
C LEU A 47 -5.59 -17.22 3.89
N ARG A 48 -4.87 -18.32 4.14
CA ARG A 48 -5.27 -19.31 5.15
C ARG A 48 -5.30 -18.71 6.56
N LEU A 49 -4.30 -17.90 6.92
CA LEU A 49 -4.28 -17.19 8.20
C LEU A 49 -5.44 -16.19 8.34
N LEU A 50 -5.79 -15.48 7.26
CA LEU A 50 -6.94 -14.58 7.24
C LEU A 50 -8.24 -15.36 7.49
N HIS A 51 -8.44 -16.47 6.78
CA HIS A 51 -9.61 -17.34 6.95
C HIS A 51 -9.73 -17.82 8.40
N LEU A 52 -8.64 -18.28 9.01
CA LEU A 52 -8.62 -18.74 10.40
C LEU A 52 -8.94 -17.61 11.39
N LYS A 53 -8.40 -16.39 11.18
CA LYS A 53 -8.70 -15.23 12.03
C LYS A 53 -10.17 -14.81 11.96
N ILE A 54 -10.77 -14.86 10.76
CA ILE A 54 -12.20 -14.55 10.58
C ILE A 54 -13.07 -15.58 11.32
N SER A 55 -12.72 -16.87 11.23
CA SER A 55 -13.43 -17.93 11.96
C SER A 55 -13.31 -17.82 13.49
N GLN A 56 -12.23 -17.23 14.02
CA GLN A 56 -12.04 -17.05 15.47
C GLN A 56 -12.80 -15.86 16.05
N ASN A 57 -13.10 -14.84 15.25
CA ASN A 57 -13.84 -13.64 15.68
C ASN A 57 -15.37 -13.81 15.65
N SER A 58 -15.86 -15.02 15.37
CA SER A 58 -17.29 -15.35 15.26
C SER A 58 -17.84 -16.07 16.50
N ILE A 59 -17.20 -15.90 17.67
CA ILE A 59 -17.67 -16.42 18.96
C ILE A 59 -18.09 -15.25 19.86
#